data_AF-A9QMS8-F1
#
_entry.id   AF-A9QMS8-F1
#
_cell.length_a   1.000
_cell.length_b   1.000
_cell.length_c   1.000
_cell.angle_alpha   90.00
_cell.angle_beta   90.00
_cell.angle_gamma   90.00
#
_symmetry.space_group_name_H-M   'P 1'
#
loop_
_entity.id
_entity.type
_entity.pdbx_description
1 polymer ?
#
loop_
_entity_poly.entity_id
_entity_poly.type
_entity_poly.pdbx_seq_one_letter_code
_entity_poly.pdbx_strand_id
1 'polypeptide(L)' 'SRCSPWLLRLELNRKRMTDKKLTMESIADKIHKGFGDDLNVIYTDDNAETLVFRIRISSHDMDKGAEEEQVDK' A
#
# COMPACT_ATOMS: atom_id res chain seq x y z
N SER A 1 -11.86 -13.80 8.61
CA SER A 1 -11.06 -12.61 8.24
C SER A 1 -11.33 -12.25 6.78
N ARG A 2 -12.06 -11.17 6.51
CA ARG A 2 -12.47 -10.74 5.15
C ARG A 2 -11.43 -9.75 4.59
N CYS A 3 -10.33 -10.27 4.04
CA CYS A 3 -9.42 -9.47 3.22
C CYS A 3 -9.67 -9.77 1.74
N SER A 4 -9.50 -8.77 0.87
CA SER A 4 -9.60 -8.94 -0.59
C SER A 4 -8.65 -10.05 -1.08
N PRO A 5 -9.04 -10.87 -2.07
CA PRO A 5 -8.18 -11.91 -2.64
C PRO A 5 -7.00 -11.31 -3.41
N TRP A 6 -7.05 -10.02 -3.75
CA TRP A 6 -6.04 -9.32 -4.51
C TRP A 6 -4.91 -8.83 -3.59
N LEU A 7 -3.68 -9.19 -3.94
CA LEU A 7 -2.46 -8.73 -3.28
C LEU A 7 -1.66 -7.89 -4.26
N LEU A 8 -1.40 -6.63 -3.89
CA LEU A 8 -0.44 -5.80 -4.61
C LEU A 8 0.95 -6.01 -4.00
N ARG A 9 1.90 -6.47 -4.82
CA ARG A 9 3.33 -6.59 -4.46
C ARG A 9 4.12 -5.50 -5.16
N LEU A 10 4.73 -4.61 -4.38
CA LEU A 10 5.65 -3.57 -4.88
C LEU A 10 7.07 -3.90 -4.42
N GLU A 11 8.01 -3.85 -5.35
CA GLU A 11 9.43 -4.05 -5.07
C GLU A 11 10.18 -2.74 -5.28
N LEU A 12 10.86 -2.27 -4.24
CA LEU A 12 11.53 -0.98 -4.23
C LEU A 12 13.01 -1.13 -4.53
N ASN A 13 13.54 -0.16 -5.27
CA ASN A 13 14.96 -0.13 -5.59
C ASN A 13 15.77 0.45 -4.42
N ARG A 14 16.65 -0.38 -3.83
CA ARG A 14 17.50 -0.02 -2.70
C ARG A 14 18.36 1.22 -2.95
N LYS A 15 18.95 1.35 -4.14
CA LYS A 15 19.80 2.50 -4.48
C LYS A 15 19.02 3.82 -4.41
N ARG A 16 17.77 3.82 -4.89
CA ARG A 16 16.89 5.00 -4.84
C ARG A 16 16.42 5.33 -3.42
N MET A 17 16.19 4.32 -2.59
CA MET A 17 15.82 4.51 -1.18
C MET A 17 16.93 5.22 -0.41
N THR A 18 18.17 4.75 -0.54
CA THR A 18 19.33 5.36 0.14
C THR A 18 19.63 6.78 -0.38
N ASP A 19 19.61 6.98 -1.70
CA ASP A 19 19.86 8.27 -2.34
C ASP A 19 18.88 9.36 -1.86
N LYS A 20 17.60 8.99 -1.73
CA LYS A 20 16.54 9.88 -1.26
C LYS A 20 16.33 9.89 0.25
N LYS A 21 17.17 9.17 1.02
CA LYS A 21 17.04 8.99 2.48
C LYS A 21 15.62 8.58 2.90
N LEU A 22 15.05 7.62 2.18
CA LEU A 22 13.71 7.08 2.46
C LEU A 22 13.86 5.81 3.31
N THR A 23 13.01 5.69 4.33
CA THR A 23 12.87 4.48 5.16
C THR A 23 11.55 3.77 4.84
N MET A 24 11.51 2.45 5.04
CA MET A 24 10.26 1.68 4.87
C MET A 24 9.13 2.21 5.73
N GLU A 25 9.44 2.56 6.97
CA GLU A 25 8.49 3.13 7.92
C GLU A 25 7.90 4.45 7.41
N SER A 26 8.72 5.37 6.90
CA SER A 26 8.24 6.66 6.39
C SER A 26 7.30 6.51 5.18
N ILE A 27 7.55 5.49 4.34
CA ILE A 27 6.68 5.17 3.20
C ILE A 27 5.39 4.54 3.70
N ALA A 28 5.46 3.58 4.62
CA ALA A 28 4.29 2.95 5.22
C ALA A 28 3.37 3.98 5.88
N ASP A 29 3.92 4.91 6.66
CA ASP A 29 3.19 6.01 7.29
C ASP A 29 2.45 6.88 6.27
N LYS A 30 3.07 7.19 5.14
CA LYS A 30 2.42 7.96 4.06
C LYS A 30 1.28 7.19 3.41
N ILE A 31 1.44 5.88 3.24
CA ILE A 31 0.37 5.03 2.70
C ILE A 31 -0.80 4.98 3.69
N HIS A 32 -0.56 4.74 4.98
CA HIS A 32 -1.60 4.75 5.99
C HIS A 32 -2.27 6.12 6.12
N LYS A 33 -1.53 7.22 6.03
CA LYS A 33 -2.12 8.58 6.04
C LYS A 33 -2.96 8.88 4.80
N GLY A 34 -2.63 8.32 3.64
CA GLY A 34 -3.34 8.55 2.39
C GLY A 34 -4.63 7.74 2.25
N PHE A 35 -4.66 6.53 2.82
CA PHE A 35 -5.76 5.57 2.65
C PHE A 35 -6.44 5.15 3.96
N GLY A 36 -6.03 5.71 5.10
CA GLY A 36 -6.61 5.40 6.40
C GLY A 36 -6.46 3.94 6.82
N ASP A 37 -7.50 3.40 7.44
CA ASP A 37 -7.55 2.05 8.02
C ASP A 37 -8.01 0.97 7.02
N ASP A 38 -8.21 1.35 5.75
CA ASP A 38 -8.79 0.47 4.73
C ASP A 38 -7.76 -0.45 4.07
N LEU A 39 -6.48 -0.21 4.32
CA LEU A 39 -5.38 -0.99 3.77
C LEU A 39 -4.66 -1.77 4.85
N ASN A 40 -4.43 -3.06 4.59
CA ASN A 40 -3.48 -3.87 5.33
C ASN A 40 -2.14 -3.86 4.59
N VAL A 41 -1.15 -3.18 5.15
CA VAL A 41 0.18 -3.00 4.57
C VAL A 41 1.21 -3.81 5.37
N ILE A 42 1.92 -4.70 4.70
CA ILE A 42 3.04 -5.47 5.27
C ILE A 42 4.28 -5.16 4.45
N TYR A 43 5.39 -4.86 5.10
CA TYR A 43 6.65 -4.53 4.43
C TYR A 43 7.84 -5.24 5.07
N THR A 44 8.91 -5.38 4.31
CA THR A 44 10.20 -5.89 4.79
C THR A 44 10.99 -4.81 5.51
N ASP A 45 11.85 -5.19 6.46
CA ASP A 45 12.79 -4.26 7.10
C ASP A 45 13.79 -3.65 6.09
N ASP A 46 14.33 -2.46 6.39
CA ASP A 46 15.32 -1.76 5.57
C ASP A 46 16.61 -2.58 5.34
N ASN A 47 16.91 -3.54 6.21
CA ASN A 47 18.08 -4.40 6.08
C ASN A 47 17.87 -5.62 5.15
N ALA A 48 16.64 -5.90 4.74
CA ALA A 48 16.34 -7.07 3.91
C ALA A 48 17.07 -7.02 2.55
N GLU A 49 17.34 -8.21 1.98
CA GLU A 49 17.94 -8.33 0.65
C GLU A 49 17.04 -7.71 -0.42
N THR A 50 15.73 -7.96 -0.31
CA THR A 50 14.70 -7.40 -1.18
C THR A 50 13.76 -6.52 -0.39
N LEU A 51 13.55 -5.31 -0.87
CA LEU A 51 12.68 -4.30 -0.29
C LEU A 51 11.28 -4.43 -0.90
N VAL A 52 10.33 -5.02 -0.15
CA VAL A 52 9.01 -5.39 -0.68
C VAL A 52 7.88 -4.87 0.20
N PHE A 53 6.88 -4.27 -0.43
CA PHE A 53 5.57 -3.99 0.14
C PHE A 53 4.54 -4.98 -0.37
N ARG A 54 3.67 -5.42 0.54
CA ARG A 54 2.53 -6.29 0.32
C ARG A 54 1.29 -5.59 0.85
N ILE A 55 0.45 -5.12 -0.05
CA ILE A 55 -0.73 -4.32 0.29
C ILE A 55 -1.98 -5.13 -0.06
N ARG A 56 -2.91 -5.20 0.89
CA ARG A 56 -4.24 -5.78 0.71
C ARG A 56 -5.29 -4.75 1.06
N ILE A 57 -6.38 -4.77 0.29
CA ILE A 57 -7.58 -3.98 0.59
C ILE A 57 -8.38 -4.72 1.64
N SER A 58 -8.70 -4.04 2.74
CA SER A 58 -9.58 -4.51 3.80
C SER A 58 -11.03 -4.36 3.33
N SER A 59 -11.86 -5.39 3.48
CA SER A 59 -13.20 -5.44 2.90
C SER A 59 -14.24 -4.55 3.63
N HIS A 60 -13.83 -3.66 4.54
CA HIS A 60 -14.81 -2.91 5.34
C HIS A 60 -15.59 -1.86 4.54
N ASP A 61 -15.03 -1.36 3.42
CA ASP A 61 -15.63 -0.28 2.63
C ASP A 61 -16.01 -0.63 1.18
N MET A 62 -15.91 -1.89 0.77
CA MET A 62 -16.47 -2.37 -0.51
C MET A 62 -18.01 -2.32 -0.57
N ASP A 63 -18.67 -1.77 0.45
CA ASP A 63 -20.13 -1.54 0.48
C ASP A 63 -20.51 -0.07 0.23
N LYS A 64 -19.55 0.85 0.02
CA LYS A 64 -19.82 2.30 -0.13
C LYS A 64 -19.24 2.99 -1.38
N GLY A 65 -18.66 2.26 -2.34
CA GLY A 65 -17.89 2.86 -3.45
C GLY A 65 -18.29 2.47 -4.86
N ALA A 66 -19.56 2.12 -5.11
CA ALA A 66 -20.09 1.86 -6.47
C ALA A 66 -20.88 3.05 -7.05
N GLU A 67 -20.63 4.27 -6.56
CA GLU A 67 -21.06 5.56 -7.11
C GLU A 67 -19.78 6.43 -7.05
N GLU A 68 -19.17 6.99 -8.09
CA GLU A 68 -19.65 7.58 -9.33
C GLU A 68 -18.57 7.43 -10.43
N GLU A 69 -18.85 6.67 -11.50
CA GLU A 69 -18.17 6.84 -12.78
C GLU A 69 -19.07 7.72 -13.65
N GLN A 70 -19.05 9.03 -13.42
CA GLN A 70 -19.75 9.98 -14.27
C GLN A 70 -18.92 10.20 -15.55
N VAL A 71 -19.06 9.27 -16.50
CA VAL A 71 -18.66 9.48 -17.91
C VAL A 71 -19.79 10.21 -18.61
N ASP A 72 -19.79 11.54 -18.53
CA ASP A 72 -20.64 12.35 -19.41
C ASP A 72 -20.01 12.44 -20.82
N LYS A 73 -20.92 12.37 -21.78
CA LYS A 73 -20.80 12.10 -23.21
C LYS A 73 -20.26 13.26 -24.05
#